data_AF-A0A848Z5U5-F1
#
_entry.id   AF-A0A848Z5U5-F1
#
_cell.length_a   1.000
_cell.length_b   1.000
_cell.length_c   1.000
_cell.angle_alpha   90.00
_cell.angle_beta   90.00
_cell.angle_gamma   90.00
#
_symmetry.space_group_name_H-M   'P 1'
#
loop_
_entity.id
_entity.type
_entity.pdbx_description
1 polymer ?
#
loop_
_entity_poly.entity_id
_entity_poly.type
_entity_poly.pdbx_seq_one_letter_code
_entity_poly.pdbx_strand_id
1 'polypeptide(L)' 'MVDVEKDFFVKLLKDKAKFYFTEILGFCVMSNHFHLLVRTIGDVV' A
#
# COMPACT_ATOMS: atom_id res chain seq x y z
N MET A 1 12.65 -1.94 18.99
CA MET A 1 13.02 -2.89 17.93
C MET A 1 12.43 -2.35 16.65
N VAL A 2 13.25 -2.09 15.63
CA VAL A 2 12.78 -1.53 14.35
C VAL A 2 12.01 -2.62 13.61
N ASP A 3 10.83 -2.30 13.11
CA ASP A 3 9.90 -3.27 12.50
C ASP A 3 10.24 -3.46 11.01
N VAL A 4 11.43 -4.02 10.75
CA VAL A 4 12.07 -4.10 9.41
C VAL A 4 11.16 -4.76 8.38
N GLU A 5 10.37 -5.76 8.78
CA GLU A 5 9.43 -6.45 7.90
C GLU A 5 8.29 -5.53 7.45
N LYS A 6 7.73 -4.72 8.37
CA LYS A 6 6.68 -3.75 8.04
C LYS A 6 7.22 -2.64 7.15
N ASP A 7 8.43 -2.15 7.41
CA ASP A 7 9.07 -1.13 6.57
C ASP A 7 9.31 -1.64 5.14
N PHE A 8 9.80 -2.88 5.01
CA PHE A 8 9.95 -3.53 3.71
C PHE A 8 8.59 -3.71 3.02
N PHE A 9 7.57 -4.15 3.76
CA PHE A 9 6.22 -4.33 3.23
C PHE A 9 5.63 -3.01 2.70
N VAL A 10 5.75 -1.92 3.45
CA VAL A 10 5.28 -0.59 3.02
C VAL A 10 6.03 -0.12 1.77
N LYS A 11 7.34 -0.36 1.69
CA LYS A 11 8.13 -0.05 0.49
C LYS A 11 7.63 -0.85 -0.72
N LEU A 12 7.43 -2.16 -0.56
CA LEU A 12 6.90 -3.03 -1.60
C LEU A 12 5.52 -2.58 -2.07
N LEU A 13 4.64 -2.18 -1.14
CA LEU A 13 3.29 -1.69 -1.43
C LEU A 13 3.34 -0.44 -2.33
N LYS A 14 4.22 0.52 -2.02
CA LYS A 14 4.45 1.72 -2.83
C LYS A 14 5.03 1.40 -4.21
N ASP A 15 5.95 0.44 -4.30
CA ASP A 15 6.54 0.03 -5.57
C ASP A 15 5.51 -0.69 -6.46
N LYS A 16 4.63 -1.50 -5.87
CA LYS A 16 3.51 -2.12 -6.58
C LYS A 16 2.47 -1.11 -7.03
N ALA A 17 2.16 -0.10 -6.22
CA ALA A 17 1.25 0.97 -6.61
C ALA A 17 1.70 1.69 -7.89
N LYS A 18 3.01 1.96 -8.02
CA LYS A 18 3.59 2.50 -9.27
C LYS A 18 3.40 1.54 -10.45
N PHE A 19 3.70 0.27 -10.25
CA PHE A 19 3.58 -0.75 -11.31
C PHE A 19 2.15 -0.93 -11.80
N TYR A 20 1.17 -0.84 -10.91
CA TYR A 20 -0.26 -0.99 -11.22
C TYR A 20 -0.98 0.34 -11.47
N PHE A 21 -0.25 1.45 -11.63
CA PHE A 21 -0.83 2.78 -11.88
C PHE A 21 -1.94 3.15 -10.88
N THR A 22 -1.73 2.79 -9.62
CA THR A 22 -2.70 2.93 -8.53
C THR A 22 -2.21 3.98 -7.54
N GLU A 23 -3.08 4.88 -7.10
CA GLU A 23 -2.80 5.87 -6.06
C GLU A 23 -3.18 5.30 -4.69
N ILE A 24 -2.26 5.30 -3.71
CA ILE A 24 -2.57 4.92 -2.32
C ILE A 24 -3.03 6.17 -1.57
N LEU A 25 -4.30 6.22 -1.21
CA LEU A 25 -4.90 7.34 -0.46
C LEU A 25 -4.68 7.19 1.05
N GLY A 26 -4.62 5.96 1.54
CA GLY A 26 -4.37 5.64 2.95
C GLY A 26 -4.13 4.15 3.15
N PHE A 27 -3.40 3.80 4.22
CA PHE A 27 -3.14 2.41 4.56
C PHE A 27 -2.93 2.24 6.07
N CYS A 28 -3.16 1.02 6.55
CA CYS A 28 -2.83 0.59 7.91
C CYS A 28 -2.20 -0.80 7.85
N VAL A 29 -1.04 -0.99 8.50
CA VAL A 29 -0.35 -2.28 8.57
C VAL A 29 -0.29 -2.74 10.02
N MET A 30 -0.89 -3.89 10.28
CA MET A 30 -0.86 -4.57 11.58
C MET A 30 0.01 -5.82 11.47
N SER A 31 0.16 -6.57 12.56
CA SER A 31 0.97 -7.80 12.57
C SER A 31 0.33 -8.98 11.81
N ASN A 32 -0.99 -8.97 11.61
CA ASN A 32 -1.73 -10.10 11.03
C ASN A 32 -2.51 -9.75 9.75
N HIS A 33 -2.72 -8.48 9.45
CA HIS A 33 -3.41 -8.02 8.24
C HIS A 33 -3.09 -6.54 7.95
N PHE A 34 -3.58 -6.05 6.81
CA PHE A 34 -3.44 -4.66 6.40
C PHE A 34 -4.72 -4.16 5.73
N HIS A 35 -4.99 -2.87 5.90
CA HIS A 35 -6.06 -2.16 5.20
C HIS A 35 -5.42 -1.22 4.17
N LEU A 36 -6.05 -1.13 3.00
CA LEU A 36 -5.55 -0.30 1.91
C LEU A 36 -6.73 0.42 1.25
N LEU A 37 -6.64 1.75 1.20
CA LEU A 37 -7.53 2.59 0.42
C LEU A 37 -6.77 3.09 -0.80
N VAL A 38 -7.31 2.77 -1.98
CA VAL A 38 -6.69 3.11 -3.26
C VAL A 38 -7.66 3.83 -4.19
N ARG A 39 -7.09 4.54 -5.17
CA ARG A 39 -7.78 4.99 -6.37
C ARG A 39 -7.07 4.40 -7.60
N THR A 40 -7.87 3.85 -8.50
CA THR A 40 -7.46 3.30 -9.78
C THR A 40 -8.01 4.17 -10.92
N ILE A 41 -7.52 3.96 -12.14
CA ILE A 41 -7.97 4.71 -13.32
C ILE A 41 -9.49 4.54 -13.56
N GLY A 42 -10.06 3.38 -13.19
CA GLY A 42 -11.48 3.08 -13.38
C GLY A 42 -12.42 3.76 -12.37
N ASP A 43 -11.90 4.36 -11.30
CA ASP A 43 -12.74 4.98 -10.25
C ASP A 43 -13.19 6.41 -10.62
N VAL A 44 -12.73 6.95 -11.75
CA VAL A 44 -13.02 8.33 -12.21
C VAL A 44 -14.14 8.37 -13.27
N VAL A 45 -15.02 7.37 -13.30
CA VAL A 45 -16.13 7.27 -14.27
C VAL A 45 -17.44 7.78 -13.65
#